data_AF-A0A842WID9-F1
#
_entry.id   AF-A0A842WID9-F1
#
_cell.length_a   1.000
_cell.length_b   1.000
_cell.length_c   1.000
_cell.angle_alpha   90.00
_cell.angle_beta   90.00
_cell.angle_gamma   90.00
#
_symmetry.space_group_name_H-M   'P 1'
#
loop_
_entity.id
_entity.type
_entity.pdbx_description
1 polymer ?
#
loop_
_entity_poly.entity_id
_entity_poly.type
_entity_poly.pdbx_seq_one_letter_code
_entity_poly.pdbx_strand_id
1 'polypeptide(L)'
;MRIFLLIAVAFLLFIFLGCPGDGENPIPSKESPDISVGGWVAEVEPTEGEEKQQAIESALEEHDASYCFQLPANERDDCILPLSNDSLSNCLKLIKYENKRQCLFHHAYSHDDISICDLMNSEDRQECLEHLSPPCTFVLDSKEKGRCLAFEYGNYSYCKDEDCYLDYAFEFQEEDACMMLPSGKKEGCLSTINHQDRCSDLDLSHKHLCYYIYALGDGSPRNCYYIDGNFDSEIAYQCFTHFAVEDENPSLCEPILVTKRWDCYTEYAIETGNKEGCYAIDTLASASREDCFKDYAYAYDDLSSCNEIGTEYVRQICYSALIFSAEALTMSECNSVVLPEWKDKCYQELAYLEDSEKYCNYIEGEATKTNCLLMFE
;
A
#
# COMPACT_ATOMS: atom_id res chain seq x y z
N MET A 1 10.79 -8.25 4.62
CA MET A 1 11.19 -6.84 4.54
C MET A 1 10.68 -6.07 3.32
N ARG A 2 10.20 -6.70 2.23
CA ARG A 2 9.58 -5.99 1.08
C ARG A 2 8.15 -5.44 1.30
N ILE A 3 7.50 -5.78 2.42
CA ILE A 3 6.11 -5.38 2.72
C ILE A 3 6.04 -4.00 3.39
N PHE A 4 7.09 -3.58 4.11
CA PHE A 4 7.08 -2.27 4.79
C PHE A 4 7.10 -1.08 3.82
N LEU A 5 7.67 -1.24 2.61
CA LEU A 5 7.70 -0.18 1.60
C LEU A 5 6.31 0.12 0.99
N LEU A 6 5.40 -0.86 0.98
CA LEU A 6 4.04 -0.68 0.42
C LEU A 6 3.08 0.05 1.37
N ILE A 7 3.32 0.01 2.69
CA ILE A 7 2.45 0.65 3.68
C ILE A 7 2.72 2.16 3.79
N ALA A 8 3.97 2.60 3.59
CA ALA A 8 4.34 4.01 3.65
C ALA A 8 3.74 4.84 2.49
N VAL A 9 3.59 4.27 1.29
CA VAL A 9 3.02 4.97 0.13
C VAL A 9 1.49 5.13 0.23
N ALA A 10 0.80 4.21 0.89
CA ALA A 10 -0.66 4.28 1.06
C ALA A 10 -1.12 5.36 2.06
N PHE A 11 -0.31 5.67 3.08
CA PHE A 11 -0.69 6.64 4.11
C PHE A 11 -0.59 8.10 3.65
N LEU A 12 0.21 8.41 2.63
CA LEU A 12 0.36 9.77 2.08
C LEU A 12 -0.81 10.19 1.17
N LEU A 13 -1.60 9.23 0.65
CA LEU A 13 -2.73 9.52 -0.25
C LEU A 13 -4.03 9.87 0.48
N PHE A 14 -4.17 9.56 1.78
CA PHE A 14 -5.44 9.76 2.50
C PHE A 14 -5.63 11.15 3.13
N ILE A 15 -4.61 12.03 3.15
CA ILE A 15 -4.69 13.32 3.86
C ILE A 15 -5.33 14.44 3.01
N PHE A 16 -5.61 14.23 1.71
CA PHE A 16 -6.05 15.31 0.81
C PHE A 16 -7.55 15.40 0.48
N LEU A 17 -8.43 14.58 1.06
CA LEU A 17 -9.88 14.66 0.80
C LEU A 17 -10.63 15.26 2.00
N GLY A 18 -10.62 16.59 2.09
CA GLY A 18 -11.47 17.35 3.00
C GLY A 18 -12.93 17.42 2.52
N CYS A 19 -13.88 17.07 3.39
CA CYS A 19 -15.31 17.23 3.15
C CYS A 19 -15.74 18.70 3.31
N PRO A 20 -16.49 19.29 2.37
CA PRO A 20 -17.18 20.55 2.58
C PRO A 20 -18.47 20.33 3.40
N GLY A 21 -18.66 21.14 4.46
CA GLY A 21 -19.88 21.13 5.27
C GLY A 21 -20.99 21.99 4.66
N ASP A 22 -22.17 21.41 4.51
CA ASP A 22 -23.37 22.08 4.02
C ASP A 22 -24.08 22.86 5.14
N GLY A 23 -24.46 24.10 4.84
CA GLY A 23 -25.21 24.99 5.71
C GLY A 23 -26.72 24.86 5.53
N GLU A 24 -27.43 24.65 6.64
CA GLU A 24 -28.89 24.65 6.70
C GLU A 24 -29.48 26.07 6.63
N ASN A 25 -30.54 26.24 5.83
CA ASN A 25 -31.41 27.41 5.86
C ASN A 25 -32.85 26.99 6.24
N PRO A 26 -33.56 27.75 7.09
CA PRO A 26 -34.89 27.38 7.57
C PRO A 26 -36.01 27.82 6.61
N ILE A 27 -36.99 26.93 6.43
CA ILE A 27 -38.24 27.15 5.68
C ILE A 27 -39.26 27.88 6.57
N PRO A 28 -39.97 28.92 6.08
CA PRO A 28 -41.02 29.59 6.83
C PRO A 28 -42.39 28.89 6.66
N SER A 29 -43.06 28.64 7.79
CA SER A 29 -44.43 28.13 7.85
C SER A 29 -45.44 29.21 7.44
N LYS A 30 -46.44 28.80 6.66
CA LYS A 30 -47.56 29.67 6.23
C LYS A 30 -48.86 29.04 6.71
N GLU A 31 -49.51 29.68 7.67
CA GLU A 31 -50.88 29.40 8.10
C GLU A 31 -51.87 29.72 6.97
N SER A 32 -52.91 28.90 6.85
CA SER A 32 -54.10 29.20 6.06
C SER A 32 -55.37 28.75 6.81
N PRO A 33 -56.53 29.36 6.51
CA PRO A 33 -57.64 29.46 7.45
C PRO A 33 -58.75 28.43 7.25
N ASP A 34 -59.45 28.20 8.37
CA ASP A 34 -60.67 27.41 8.54
C ASP A 34 -61.82 27.83 7.63
N ILE A 35 -62.34 26.90 6.84
CA ILE A 35 -63.65 27.01 6.17
C ILE A 35 -64.40 25.68 6.31
N SER A 36 -65.43 25.69 7.16
CA SER A 36 -66.41 24.62 7.28
C SER A 36 -67.48 24.72 6.20
N VAL A 37 -67.64 23.70 5.35
CA VAL A 37 -68.85 23.53 4.52
C VAL A 37 -69.24 22.05 4.54
N GLY A 38 -70.42 21.78 5.09
CA GLY A 38 -71.06 20.48 5.03
C GLY A 38 -71.67 20.22 3.66
N GLY A 39 -71.50 19.02 3.16
CA GLY A 39 -72.16 18.56 1.94
C GLY A 39 -71.85 17.11 1.63
N TRP A 40 -72.90 16.28 1.67
CA TRP A 40 -73.14 15.06 0.89
C TRP A 40 -71.94 14.14 0.65
N VAL A 41 -71.93 13.02 1.40
CA VAL A 41 -71.02 11.88 1.24
C VAL A 41 -71.23 11.25 -0.13
N ALA A 42 -70.50 11.74 -1.13
CA ALA A 42 -70.01 10.88 -2.19
C ALA A 42 -68.89 10.03 -1.58
N GLU A 43 -68.83 8.75 -1.91
CA GLU A 43 -67.63 7.92 -1.69
C GLU A 43 -66.43 8.70 -2.24
N VAL A 44 -65.64 9.28 -1.33
CA VAL A 44 -64.39 9.96 -1.66
C VAL A 44 -63.43 8.83 -1.96
N GLU A 45 -63.07 8.67 -3.23
CA GLU A 45 -61.96 7.80 -3.60
C GLU A 45 -60.75 8.25 -2.76
N PRO A 46 -60.12 7.33 -2.02
CA PRO A 46 -59.06 7.68 -1.10
C PRO A 46 -57.99 8.45 -1.86
N THR A 47 -57.50 9.52 -1.23
CA THR A 47 -56.42 10.28 -1.84
C THR A 47 -55.17 9.39 -1.92
N GLU A 48 -54.34 9.59 -2.94
CA GLU A 48 -53.13 8.78 -3.19
C GLU A 48 -52.23 8.62 -1.93
N GLY A 49 -52.26 9.59 -1.00
CA GLY A 49 -51.57 9.51 0.28
C GLY A 49 -52.24 8.64 1.35
N GLU A 50 -53.56 8.52 1.36
CA GLU A 50 -54.30 7.68 2.32
C GLU A 50 -54.12 6.19 2.02
N GLU A 51 -54.12 5.80 0.73
CA GLU A 51 -53.85 4.43 0.32
C GLU A 51 -52.43 3.99 0.72
N LYS A 52 -51.45 4.89 0.59
CA LYS A 52 -50.07 4.65 1.03
C LYS A 52 -49.97 4.40 2.52
N GLN A 53 -50.57 5.27 3.32
CA GLN A 53 -50.52 5.17 4.78
C GLN A 53 -51.21 3.89 5.26
N GLN A 54 -52.36 3.55 4.68
CA GLN A 54 -53.09 2.32 5.01
C GLN A 54 -52.28 1.05 4.69
N ALA A 55 -51.57 1.02 3.56
CA ALA A 55 -50.71 -0.10 3.19
C ALA A 55 -49.53 -0.27 4.17
N ILE A 56 -48.91 0.84 4.58
CA ILE A 56 -47.82 0.83 5.58
C ILE A 56 -48.33 0.32 6.93
N GLU A 57 -49.46 0.85 7.41
CA GLU A 57 -50.05 0.43 8.68
C GLU A 57 -50.42 -1.06 8.68
N SER A 58 -51.04 -1.54 7.60
CA SER A 58 -51.38 -2.96 7.45
C SER A 58 -50.13 -3.84 7.40
N ALA A 59 -49.07 -3.40 6.71
CA ALA A 59 -47.81 -4.13 6.64
C ALA A 59 -47.12 -4.23 8.02
N LEU A 60 -47.17 -3.16 8.81
CA LEU A 60 -46.61 -3.10 10.16
C LEU A 60 -47.42 -3.93 11.16
N GLU A 61 -48.75 -3.86 11.11
CA GLU A 61 -49.64 -4.60 12.01
C GLU A 61 -49.54 -6.12 11.80
N GLU A 62 -49.48 -6.55 10.54
CA GLU A 62 -49.43 -7.98 10.18
C GLU A 62 -47.98 -8.51 10.03
N HIS A 63 -46.97 -7.65 10.16
CA HIS A 63 -45.56 -7.95 9.87
C HIS A 63 -45.31 -8.59 8.49
N ASP A 64 -46.15 -8.25 7.50
CA ASP A 64 -46.10 -8.82 6.15
C ASP A 64 -45.81 -7.73 5.11
N ALA A 65 -44.62 -7.79 4.51
CA ALA A 65 -44.24 -6.89 3.42
C ALA A 65 -45.07 -7.09 2.14
N SER A 66 -45.94 -8.11 2.06
CA SER A 66 -46.80 -8.33 0.90
C SER A 66 -47.75 -7.15 0.64
N TYR A 67 -48.21 -6.46 1.70
CA TYR A 67 -49.04 -5.26 1.62
C TYR A 67 -48.34 -4.10 0.90
N CYS A 68 -47.01 -3.98 1.03
CA CYS A 68 -46.23 -2.95 0.36
C CYS A 68 -46.18 -3.10 -1.17
N PHE A 69 -46.45 -4.28 -1.74
CA PHE A 69 -46.43 -4.47 -3.19
C PHE A 69 -47.58 -3.80 -3.93
N GLN A 70 -48.60 -3.33 -3.20
CA GLN A 70 -49.69 -2.52 -3.75
C GLN A 70 -49.22 -1.11 -4.13
N LEU A 71 -48.10 -0.64 -3.55
CA LEU A 71 -47.56 0.69 -3.80
C LEU A 71 -46.75 0.78 -5.11
N PRO A 72 -46.61 1.99 -5.69
CA PRO A 72 -45.68 2.27 -6.78
C PRO A 72 -44.24 1.90 -6.41
N ALA A 73 -43.44 1.43 -7.38
CA ALA A 73 -42.10 0.88 -7.13
C ALA A 73 -41.13 1.85 -6.41
N ASN A 74 -41.28 3.16 -6.62
CA ASN A 74 -40.48 4.19 -5.97
C ASN A 74 -40.81 4.39 -4.48
N GLU A 75 -41.96 3.91 -4.02
CA GLU A 75 -42.42 4.05 -2.62
C GLU A 75 -42.37 2.75 -1.82
N ARG A 76 -42.19 1.61 -2.49
CA ARG A 76 -42.19 0.29 -1.84
C ARG A 76 -41.12 0.16 -0.77
N ASP A 77 -39.93 0.68 -1.03
CA ASP A 77 -38.83 0.61 -0.07
C ASP A 77 -39.16 1.33 1.24
N ASP A 78 -39.81 2.49 1.17
CA ASP A 78 -40.18 3.25 2.36
C ASP A 78 -41.17 2.48 3.23
N CYS A 79 -42.04 1.65 2.61
CA CYS A 79 -42.96 0.74 3.29
C CYS A 79 -42.27 -0.52 3.84
N ILE A 80 -41.31 -1.09 3.09
CA ILE A 80 -40.63 -2.35 3.45
C ILE A 80 -39.54 -2.12 4.51
N LEU A 81 -38.85 -0.98 4.49
CA LEU A 81 -37.68 -0.70 5.32
C LEU A 81 -37.90 -0.89 6.83
N PRO A 82 -39.03 -0.47 7.43
CA PRO A 82 -39.28 -0.74 8.85
C PRO A 82 -39.41 -2.23 9.17
N LEU A 83 -39.89 -3.04 8.23
CA LEU A 83 -40.07 -4.49 8.36
C LEU A 83 -38.81 -5.29 8.00
N SER A 84 -37.85 -4.65 7.32
CA SER A 84 -36.67 -5.34 6.80
C SER A 84 -35.66 -5.69 7.88
N ASN A 85 -35.62 -4.94 8.99
CA ASN A 85 -34.72 -5.23 10.10
C ASN A 85 -35.08 -6.54 10.82
N ASP A 86 -36.36 -6.91 10.86
CA ASP A 86 -36.83 -8.12 11.54
C ASP A 86 -36.73 -9.39 10.68
N SER A 87 -36.56 -9.24 9.36
CA SER A 87 -36.60 -10.37 8.43
C SER A 87 -35.70 -10.19 7.22
N LEU A 88 -34.71 -11.08 7.08
CA LEU A 88 -33.86 -11.16 5.89
C LEU A 88 -34.69 -11.34 4.60
N SER A 89 -35.84 -12.02 4.68
CA SER A 89 -36.75 -12.15 3.52
C SER A 89 -37.32 -10.80 3.09
N ASN A 90 -37.67 -9.93 4.03
CA ASN A 90 -38.15 -8.57 3.74
C ASN A 90 -37.00 -7.68 3.25
N CYS A 91 -35.82 -7.82 3.83
CA CYS A 91 -34.59 -7.19 3.37
C CYS A 91 -34.31 -7.41 1.88
N LEU A 92 -34.45 -8.65 1.43
CA LEU A 92 -34.20 -9.03 0.03
C LEU A 92 -35.24 -8.47 -0.95
N LYS A 93 -36.39 -7.99 -0.47
CA LYS A 93 -37.46 -7.36 -1.27
C LYS A 93 -37.22 -5.87 -1.54
N LEU A 94 -36.25 -5.23 -0.87
CA LEU A 94 -35.87 -3.83 -1.12
C LEU A 94 -35.33 -3.64 -2.55
N ILE A 95 -35.76 -2.57 -3.21
CA ILE A 95 -35.47 -2.25 -4.61
C ILE A 95 -34.22 -1.36 -4.70
N LYS A 96 -34.13 -0.31 -3.88
CA LYS A 96 -32.96 0.58 -3.84
C LYS A 96 -31.82 -0.17 -3.16
N TYR A 97 -30.71 -0.29 -3.88
CA TYR A 97 -29.57 -1.04 -3.41
C TYR A 97 -28.99 -0.48 -2.12
N GLU A 98 -28.99 0.84 -1.90
CA GLU A 98 -28.49 1.45 -0.65
C GLU A 98 -29.25 0.96 0.59
N ASN A 99 -30.59 0.94 0.52
CA ASN A 99 -31.43 0.43 1.61
C ASN A 99 -31.18 -1.07 1.83
N LYS A 100 -31.10 -1.83 0.72
CA LYS A 100 -30.83 -3.26 0.75
C LYS A 100 -29.46 -3.57 1.36
N ARG A 101 -28.42 -2.81 0.99
CA ARG A 101 -27.05 -2.89 1.50
C ARG A 101 -27.06 -2.71 3.02
N GLN A 102 -27.59 -1.60 3.51
CA GLN A 102 -27.65 -1.31 4.96
C GLN A 102 -28.40 -2.41 5.74
N CYS A 103 -29.51 -2.87 5.20
CA CYS A 103 -30.28 -3.94 5.80
C CYS A 103 -29.52 -5.29 5.80
N LEU A 104 -28.83 -5.65 4.70
CA LEU A 104 -28.03 -6.87 4.63
C LEU A 104 -26.87 -6.83 5.63
N PHE A 105 -26.20 -5.68 5.78
CA PHE A 105 -25.17 -5.50 6.81
C PHE A 105 -25.73 -5.68 8.22
N HIS A 106 -26.90 -5.09 8.51
CA HIS A 106 -27.56 -5.26 9.80
C HIS A 106 -27.82 -6.74 10.12
N HIS A 107 -28.37 -7.50 9.17
CA HIS A 107 -28.62 -8.92 9.35
C HIS A 107 -27.34 -9.75 9.49
N ALA A 108 -26.35 -9.49 8.62
CA ALA A 108 -25.07 -10.18 8.66
C ALA A 108 -24.39 -9.99 10.02
N TYR A 109 -24.35 -8.75 10.54
CA TYR A 109 -23.71 -8.40 11.81
C TYR A 109 -24.48 -8.87 13.04
N SER A 110 -25.80 -8.78 13.03
CA SER A 110 -26.63 -9.21 14.17
C SER A 110 -26.65 -10.73 14.36
N HIS A 111 -26.42 -11.49 13.28
CA HIS A 111 -26.45 -12.95 13.31
C HIS A 111 -25.08 -13.61 13.17
N ASP A 112 -24.01 -12.83 12.98
CA ASP A 112 -22.66 -13.34 12.69
C ASP A 112 -22.66 -14.33 11.50
N ASP A 113 -23.47 -14.05 10.48
CA ASP A 113 -23.72 -14.94 9.34
C ASP A 113 -23.08 -14.41 8.05
N ILE A 114 -21.90 -14.93 7.77
CA ILE A 114 -21.09 -14.64 6.58
C ILE A 114 -21.84 -14.94 5.27
N SER A 115 -22.77 -15.90 5.25
CA SER A 115 -23.51 -16.24 4.03
C SER A 115 -24.42 -15.11 3.55
N ILE A 116 -24.76 -14.16 4.43
CA ILE A 116 -25.53 -12.97 4.09
C ILE A 116 -24.68 -11.99 3.25
N CYS A 117 -23.36 -11.96 3.44
CA CYS A 117 -22.46 -11.16 2.60
C CYS A 117 -22.48 -11.63 1.13
N ASP A 118 -22.77 -12.91 0.85
CA ASP A 118 -22.90 -13.42 -0.53
C ASP A 118 -24.12 -12.86 -1.28
N LEU A 119 -25.04 -12.19 -0.57
CA LEU A 119 -26.24 -11.55 -1.13
C LEU A 119 -25.98 -10.09 -1.56
N MET A 120 -24.78 -9.58 -1.29
CA MET A 120 -24.35 -8.22 -1.64
C MET A 120 -23.61 -8.19 -2.99
N ASN A 121 -23.35 -6.99 -3.51
CA ASN A 121 -22.46 -6.81 -4.66
C ASN A 121 -20.99 -7.15 -4.27
N SER A 122 -20.07 -7.18 -5.24
CA SER A 122 -18.69 -7.58 -4.99
C SER A 122 -17.91 -6.67 -4.02
N GLU A 123 -18.21 -5.36 -4.02
CA GLU A 123 -17.53 -4.37 -3.19
C GLU A 123 -17.99 -4.49 -1.73
N ASP A 124 -19.31 -4.42 -1.49
CA ASP A 124 -19.89 -4.52 -0.15
C ASP A 124 -19.75 -5.91 0.46
N ARG A 125 -19.73 -6.95 -0.37
CA ARG A 125 -19.44 -8.31 0.08
C ARG A 125 -18.08 -8.38 0.74
N GLN A 126 -17.07 -7.74 0.16
CA GLN A 126 -15.72 -7.72 0.73
C GLN A 126 -15.71 -6.97 2.06
N GLU A 127 -16.37 -5.80 2.13
CA GLU A 127 -16.51 -5.01 3.36
C GLU A 127 -17.23 -5.80 4.49
N CYS A 128 -18.32 -6.51 4.15
CA CYS A 128 -19.08 -7.36 5.07
C CYS A 128 -18.25 -8.53 5.58
N LEU A 129 -17.54 -9.19 4.67
CA LEU A 129 -16.65 -10.29 4.97
C LEU A 129 -15.49 -9.88 5.88
N GLU A 130 -14.95 -8.68 5.70
CA GLU A 130 -13.87 -8.14 6.53
C GLU A 130 -14.31 -7.92 7.98
N HIS A 131 -15.56 -7.51 8.19
CA HIS A 131 -16.10 -7.30 9.54
C HIS A 131 -16.48 -8.60 10.26
N LEU A 132 -17.01 -9.58 9.53
CA LEU A 132 -17.55 -10.82 10.12
C LEU A 132 -16.54 -11.96 10.17
N SER A 133 -15.56 -11.97 9.28
CA SER A 133 -14.58 -13.05 9.29
C SER A 133 -13.68 -12.90 10.50
N PRO A 134 -13.28 -14.01 11.14
CA PRO A 134 -12.24 -13.97 12.16
C PRO A 134 -11.01 -13.20 11.66
N PRO A 135 -10.27 -12.49 12.53
CA PRO A 135 -9.06 -11.79 12.13
C PRO A 135 -8.16 -12.68 11.29
N CYS A 136 -7.50 -12.10 10.29
CA CYS A 136 -6.55 -12.80 9.42
C CYS A 136 -7.15 -13.92 8.54
N THR A 137 -8.48 -13.97 8.38
CA THR A 137 -9.12 -15.00 7.54
C THR A 137 -8.65 -14.94 6.08
N PHE A 138 -8.44 -13.74 5.55
CA PHE A 138 -8.03 -13.51 4.16
C PHE A 138 -6.51 -13.63 3.94
N VAL A 139 -5.73 -13.85 4.99
CA VAL A 139 -4.29 -14.10 4.86
C VAL A 139 -4.08 -15.55 4.43
N LEU A 140 -3.79 -15.74 3.14
CA LEU A 140 -3.67 -17.07 2.53
C LEU A 140 -2.38 -17.78 2.91
N ASP A 141 -1.28 -17.03 3.04
CA ASP A 141 -0.01 -17.61 3.46
C ASP A 141 -0.07 -18.02 4.93
N SER A 142 0.29 -19.28 5.20
CA SER A 142 0.16 -19.87 6.53
C SER A 142 1.07 -19.21 7.59
N LYS A 143 2.22 -18.67 7.18
CA LYS A 143 3.16 -17.99 8.08
C LYS A 143 2.66 -16.60 8.42
N GLU A 144 2.27 -15.84 7.40
CA GLU A 144 1.66 -14.51 7.57
C GLU A 144 0.36 -14.58 8.36
N LYS A 145 -0.44 -15.64 8.17
CA LYS A 145 -1.64 -15.86 8.97
C LYS A 145 -1.32 -16.13 10.44
N GLY A 146 -0.30 -16.95 10.71
CA GLY A 146 0.17 -17.19 12.08
C GLY A 146 0.67 -15.92 12.76
N ARG A 147 1.40 -15.08 12.02
CA ARG A 147 1.84 -13.75 12.47
C ARG A 147 0.67 -12.83 12.77
N CYS A 148 -0.23 -12.65 11.83
CA CYS A 148 -1.40 -11.81 12.02
C CYS A 148 -2.22 -12.27 13.26
N LEU A 149 -2.49 -13.57 13.41
CA LEU A 149 -3.21 -14.09 14.57
C LEU A 149 -2.44 -13.89 15.89
N ALA A 150 -1.11 -13.98 15.86
CA ALA A 150 -0.29 -13.74 17.04
C ALA A 150 -0.45 -12.29 17.54
N PHE A 151 -0.43 -11.32 16.63
CA PHE A 151 -0.56 -9.89 16.97
C PHE A 151 -1.99 -9.53 17.38
N GLU A 152 -3.00 -10.02 16.66
CA GLU A 152 -4.41 -9.74 16.95
C GLU A 152 -4.85 -10.29 18.31
N TYR A 153 -4.33 -11.44 18.71
CA TYR A 153 -4.68 -12.07 19.98
C TYR A 153 -3.66 -11.83 21.10
N GLY A 154 -2.56 -11.11 20.84
CA GLY A 154 -1.46 -10.98 21.80
C GLY A 154 -0.97 -12.33 22.31
N ASN A 155 -0.68 -13.27 21.39
CA ASN A 155 -0.24 -14.61 21.74
C ASN A 155 0.72 -15.21 20.72
N TYR A 156 2.01 -15.26 21.05
CA TYR A 156 3.06 -15.80 20.18
C TYR A 156 2.90 -17.29 19.83
N SER A 157 2.05 -18.07 20.52
CA SER A 157 1.83 -19.50 20.17
C SER A 157 1.21 -19.70 18.78
N TYR A 158 0.64 -18.64 18.19
CA TYR A 158 0.18 -18.66 16.81
C TYR A 158 1.32 -18.57 15.79
N CYS A 159 2.49 -18.06 16.16
CA CYS A 159 3.65 -17.98 15.29
C CYS A 159 4.09 -19.34 14.74
N LYS A 160 4.54 -19.35 13.48
CA LYS A 160 4.94 -20.56 12.75
C LYS A 160 6.40 -20.56 12.30
N ASP A 161 7.10 -19.45 12.46
CA ASP A 161 8.51 -19.30 12.11
C ASP A 161 9.22 -18.31 13.04
N GLU A 162 10.54 -18.25 12.90
CA GLU A 162 11.43 -17.44 13.74
C GLU A 162 11.18 -15.93 13.58
N ASP A 163 10.82 -15.46 12.39
CA ASP A 163 10.65 -14.03 12.14
C ASP A 163 9.38 -13.53 12.87
N CYS A 164 8.31 -14.33 12.88
CA CYS A 164 7.12 -14.06 13.68
C CYS A 164 7.43 -13.97 15.19
N TYR A 165 8.18 -14.92 15.75
CA TYR A 165 8.52 -14.90 17.18
C TYR A 165 9.37 -13.68 17.52
N LEU A 166 10.32 -13.32 16.66
CA LEU A 166 11.18 -12.17 16.88
C LEU A 166 10.39 -10.84 16.82
N ASP A 167 9.59 -10.66 15.77
CA ASP A 167 8.79 -9.45 15.60
C ASP A 167 7.77 -9.29 16.72
N TYR A 168 7.12 -10.38 17.13
CA TYR A 168 6.22 -10.39 18.29
C TYR A 168 6.96 -10.02 19.58
N ALA A 169 8.15 -10.61 19.82
CA ALA A 169 8.92 -10.35 21.03
C ALA A 169 9.35 -8.88 21.14
N PHE A 170 9.70 -8.23 20.02
CA PHE A 170 10.03 -6.81 19.98
C PHE A 170 8.81 -5.91 20.19
N GLU A 171 7.69 -6.21 19.55
CA GLU A 171 6.46 -5.42 19.69
C GLU A 171 5.91 -5.47 21.13
N PHE A 172 5.81 -6.67 21.70
CA PHE A 172 5.16 -6.90 23.00
C PHE A 172 6.14 -6.97 24.18
N GLN A 173 7.45 -6.88 23.92
CA GLN A 173 8.52 -7.00 24.94
C GLN A 173 8.42 -8.30 25.75
N GLU A 174 8.06 -9.41 25.09
CA GLU A 174 7.86 -10.72 25.73
C GLU A 174 9.08 -11.65 25.60
N GLU A 175 9.76 -11.93 26.72
CA GLU A 175 10.94 -12.82 26.75
C GLU A 175 10.61 -14.27 26.34
N ASP A 176 9.42 -14.77 26.67
CA ASP A 176 9.02 -16.16 26.37
C ASP A 176 8.93 -16.40 24.85
N ALA A 177 8.59 -15.38 24.06
CA ALA A 177 8.64 -15.45 22.60
C ALA A 177 10.09 -15.57 22.11
N CYS A 178 11.04 -14.86 22.71
CA CYS A 178 12.46 -15.03 22.39
C CYS A 178 12.94 -16.47 22.62
N MET A 179 12.42 -17.16 23.65
CA MET A 179 12.82 -18.54 23.99
C MET A 179 12.47 -19.57 22.91
N MET A 180 11.62 -19.20 21.94
CA MET A 180 11.28 -20.02 20.78
C MET A 180 12.31 -19.93 19.64
N LEU A 181 13.28 -19.00 19.74
CA LEU A 181 14.31 -18.76 18.74
C LEU A 181 15.55 -19.66 18.94
N PRO A 182 16.34 -19.94 17.89
CA PRO A 182 17.63 -20.61 18.02
C PRO A 182 18.67 -19.74 18.77
N SER A 183 19.72 -20.36 19.31
CA SER A 183 20.68 -19.75 20.27
C SER A 183 21.10 -18.31 19.96
N GLY A 184 21.65 -18.04 18.76
CA GLY A 184 22.12 -16.68 18.41
C GLY A 184 21.00 -15.64 18.36
N LYS A 185 19.87 -15.96 17.72
CA LYS A 185 18.69 -15.07 17.67
C LYS A 185 18.05 -14.89 19.05
N LYS A 186 17.95 -15.97 19.83
CA LYS A 186 17.39 -15.98 21.19
C LYS A 186 18.13 -15.01 22.09
N GLU A 187 19.46 -15.10 22.15
CA GLU A 187 20.25 -14.19 23.01
C GLU A 187 20.23 -12.75 22.49
N GLY A 188 20.16 -12.51 21.18
CA GLY A 188 20.01 -11.16 20.63
C GLY A 188 18.66 -10.52 20.96
N CYS A 189 17.59 -11.30 20.85
CA CYS A 189 16.23 -10.94 21.25
C CYS A 189 16.18 -10.60 22.75
N LEU A 190 16.71 -11.48 23.60
CA LEU A 190 16.79 -11.24 25.04
C LEU A 190 17.69 -10.06 25.41
N SER A 191 18.76 -9.81 24.65
CA SER A 191 19.64 -8.65 24.85
C SER A 191 18.90 -7.34 24.60
N THR A 192 18.05 -7.32 23.57
CA THR A 192 17.20 -6.18 23.23
C THR A 192 16.21 -5.89 24.36
N ILE A 193 15.35 -6.86 24.70
CA ILE A 193 14.27 -6.68 25.68
C ILE A 193 14.82 -6.29 27.06
N ASN A 194 15.97 -6.87 27.45
CA ASN A 194 16.58 -6.61 28.75
C ASN A 194 17.58 -5.45 28.74
N HIS A 195 17.87 -4.84 27.60
CA HIS A 195 18.95 -3.86 27.39
C HIS A 195 20.29 -4.30 28.01
N GLN A 196 20.64 -5.58 27.86
CA GLN A 196 21.84 -6.19 28.43
C GLN A 196 22.56 -7.03 27.38
N ASP A 197 23.85 -6.83 27.18
CA ASP A 197 24.64 -7.67 26.28
C ASP A 197 24.71 -9.12 26.80
N ARG A 198 24.04 -10.04 26.08
CA ARG A 198 24.15 -11.50 26.27
C ARG A 198 24.90 -12.18 25.12
N CYS A 199 25.42 -11.40 24.17
CA CYS A 199 26.09 -11.90 22.97
C CYS A 199 27.58 -12.18 23.17
N SER A 200 28.22 -11.53 24.15
CA SER A 200 29.68 -11.55 24.33
C SER A 200 30.30 -12.95 24.47
N ASP A 201 29.57 -13.84 25.15
CA ASP A 201 30.04 -15.16 25.62
C ASP A 201 29.69 -16.31 24.64
N LEU A 202 28.99 -15.99 23.55
CA LEU A 202 28.65 -16.95 22.50
C LEU A 202 29.86 -17.31 21.64
N ASP A 203 29.82 -18.50 21.01
CA ASP A 203 30.77 -18.81 19.95
C ASP A 203 30.58 -17.86 18.75
N LEU A 204 31.63 -17.73 17.93
CA LEU A 204 31.71 -16.72 16.88
C LEU A 204 30.48 -16.71 15.94
N SER A 205 29.95 -17.89 15.58
CA SER A 205 28.83 -18.00 14.64
C SER A 205 27.53 -17.45 15.24
N HIS A 206 27.22 -17.83 16.48
CA HIS A 206 26.04 -17.33 17.17
C HIS A 206 26.20 -15.88 17.65
N LYS A 207 27.43 -15.46 17.97
CA LYS A 207 27.76 -14.11 18.42
C LYS A 207 27.43 -13.05 17.37
N HIS A 208 27.81 -13.27 16.12
CA HIS A 208 27.54 -12.34 15.02
C HIS A 208 26.03 -12.15 14.81
N LEU A 209 25.30 -13.27 14.75
CA LEU A 209 23.84 -13.23 14.61
C LEU A 209 23.17 -12.55 15.82
N CYS A 210 23.67 -12.81 17.03
CA CYS A 210 23.16 -12.18 18.26
C CYS A 210 23.29 -10.65 18.22
N TYR A 211 24.47 -10.12 17.90
CA TYR A 211 24.67 -8.67 17.81
C TYR A 211 23.90 -8.03 16.66
N TYR A 212 23.70 -8.74 15.54
CA TYR A 212 22.82 -8.26 14.47
C TYR A 212 21.38 -8.07 14.96
N ILE A 213 20.79 -9.10 15.58
CA ILE A 213 19.45 -9.01 16.14
C ILE A 213 19.37 -7.94 17.23
N TYR A 214 20.40 -7.82 18.07
CA TYR A 214 20.44 -6.79 19.10
C TYR A 214 20.55 -5.37 18.51
N ALA A 215 21.28 -5.19 17.41
CA ALA A 215 21.34 -3.92 16.70
C ALA A 215 19.95 -3.51 16.20
N LEU A 216 19.27 -4.41 15.48
CA LEU A 216 17.92 -4.19 14.95
C LEU A 216 16.92 -3.85 16.06
N GLY A 217 16.91 -4.64 17.14
CA GLY A 217 15.99 -4.45 18.24
C GLY A 217 16.21 -3.15 19.04
N ASP A 218 17.47 -2.72 19.18
CA ASP A 218 17.82 -1.45 19.83
C ASP A 218 17.64 -0.24 18.89
N GLY A 219 17.42 -0.47 17.59
CA GLY A 219 17.39 0.59 16.58
C GLY A 219 18.70 1.37 16.50
N SER A 220 19.85 0.69 16.70
CA SER A 220 21.15 1.36 16.72
C SER A 220 22.24 0.58 15.98
N PRO A 221 23.01 1.23 15.09
CA PRO A 221 24.14 0.60 14.42
C PRO A 221 25.31 0.32 15.36
N ARG A 222 25.27 0.80 16.62
CA ARG A 222 26.34 0.59 17.60
C ARG A 222 26.67 -0.89 17.76
N ASN A 223 25.65 -1.75 17.78
CA ASN A 223 25.86 -3.17 17.98
C ASN A 223 26.46 -3.86 16.73
N CYS A 224 26.33 -3.28 15.54
CA CYS A 224 26.99 -3.77 14.33
C CYS A 224 28.53 -3.80 14.46
N TYR A 225 29.11 -2.90 15.26
CA TYR A 225 30.56 -2.85 15.49
C TYR A 225 31.12 -4.04 16.29
N TYR A 226 30.26 -4.84 16.92
CA TYR A 226 30.66 -6.07 17.59
C TYR A 226 30.55 -7.32 16.70
N ILE A 227 30.03 -7.16 15.47
CA ILE A 227 29.93 -8.22 14.46
C ILE A 227 31.25 -8.26 13.69
N ASP A 228 32.10 -9.22 14.06
CA ASP A 228 33.43 -9.46 13.47
C ASP A 228 34.41 -8.27 13.58
N GLY A 229 35.55 -8.49 14.23
CA GLY A 229 36.59 -7.47 14.34
C GLY A 229 37.22 -7.07 12.99
N ASN A 230 36.99 -7.85 11.93
CA ASN A 230 37.52 -7.59 10.58
C ASN A 230 36.45 -7.14 9.56
N PHE A 231 35.17 -7.06 9.93
CA PHE A 231 34.08 -6.61 9.06
C PHE A 231 33.96 -7.34 7.70
N ASP A 232 34.43 -8.60 7.60
CA ASP A 232 34.33 -9.44 6.40
C ASP A 232 33.10 -10.36 6.45
N SER A 233 32.36 -10.35 7.57
CA SER A 233 31.16 -11.15 7.69
C SER A 233 29.99 -10.56 6.89
N GLU A 234 29.28 -11.42 6.17
CA GLU A 234 28.03 -11.07 5.46
C GLU A 234 26.98 -10.47 6.40
N ILE A 235 26.99 -10.87 7.68
CA ILE A 235 26.09 -10.34 8.72
C ILE A 235 26.45 -8.88 9.07
N ALA A 236 27.74 -8.53 9.15
CA ALA A 236 28.17 -7.15 9.40
C ALA A 236 27.75 -6.24 8.25
N TYR A 237 27.96 -6.71 7.01
CA TYR A 237 27.47 -6.04 5.80
C TYR A 237 25.97 -5.75 5.90
N GLN A 238 25.15 -6.78 6.13
CA GLN A 238 23.69 -6.63 6.26
C GLN A 238 23.27 -5.67 7.39
N CYS A 239 23.99 -5.70 8.53
CA CYS A 239 23.73 -4.81 9.66
C CYS A 239 23.95 -3.35 9.30
N PHE A 240 25.13 -3.02 8.76
CA PHE A 240 25.46 -1.64 8.41
C PHE A 240 24.63 -1.12 7.22
N THR A 241 24.35 -1.95 6.21
CA THR A 241 23.49 -1.55 5.10
C THR A 241 22.07 -1.23 5.57
N HIS A 242 21.51 -2.06 6.47
CA HIS A 242 20.18 -1.81 7.04
C HIS A 242 20.09 -0.42 7.67
N PHE A 243 21.01 -0.08 8.58
CA PHE A 243 21.02 1.23 9.22
C PHE A 243 21.42 2.36 8.27
N ALA A 244 22.28 2.12 7.27
CA ALA A 244 22.58 3.12 6.26
C ALA A 244 21.31 3.55 5.52
N VAL A 245 20.46 2.58 5.12
CA VAL A 245 19.18 2.85 4.45
C VAL A 245 18.18 3.49 5.40
N GLU A 246 17.98 2.92 6.59
CA GLU A 246 17.00 3.39 7.57
C GLU A 246 17.30 4.81 8.06
N ASP A 247 18.57 5.12 8.34
CA ASP A 247 19.01 6.44 8.84
C ASP A 247 19.27 7.44 7.69
N GLU A 248 19.06 7.04 6.43
CA GLU A 248 19.43 7.81 5.23
C GLU A 248 20.88 8.34 5.30
N ASN A 249 21.81 7.50 5.76
CA ASN A 249 23.18 7.89 6.03
C ASN A 249 24.20 6.90 5.42
N PRO A 250 24.77 7.20 4.24
CA PRO A 250 25.70 6.28 3.58
C PRO A 250 27.00 6.11 4.37
N SER A 251 27.39 7.07 5.24
CA SER A 251 28.63 6.96 6.01
C SER A 251 28.66 5.74 6.95
N LEU A 252 27.51 5.16 7.27
CA LEU A 252 27.41 3.92 8.04
C LEU A 252 27.99 2.71 7.28
N CYS A 253 28.17 2.78 5.97
CA CYS A 253 28.89 1.76 5.20
C CYS A 253 30.41 1.79 5.41
N GLU A 254 31.00 2.89 5.91
CA GLU A 254 32.46 3.07 6.01
C GLU A 254 33.20 1.97 6.79
N PRO A 255 32.68 1.42 7.91
CA PRO A 255 33.35 0.35 8.64
C PRO A 255 33.48 -0.97 7.88
N ILE A 256 32.62 -1.21 6.88
CA ILE A 256 32.59 -2.47 6.12
C ILE A 256 33.89 -2.63 5.31
N LEU A 257 34.33 -3.88 5.13
CA LEU A 257 35.46 -4.21 4.26
C LEU A 257 35.23 -3.66 2.84
N VAL A 258 36.27 -3.10 2.23
CA VAL A 258 36.20 -2.38 0.94
C VAL A 258 35.45 -3.16 -0.15
N THR A 259 35.63 -4.48 -0.23
CA THR A 259 34.97 -5.35 -1.23
C THR A 259 33.45 -5.39 -1.11
N LYS A 260 32.90 -5.20 0.10
CA LYS A 260 31.46 -5.19 0.40
C LYS A 260 30.91 -3.79 0.64
N ARG A 261 31.79 -2.84 0.95
CA ARG A 261 31.44 -1.43 1.19
C ARG A 261 30.77 -0.79 -0.03
N TRP A 262 31.28 -1.09 -1.23
CA TRP A 262 30.69 -0.53 -2.45
C TRP A 262 29.29 -1.08 -2.71
N ASP A 263 29.06 -2.36 -2.43
CA ASP A 263 27.73 -2.96 -2.49
C ASP A 263 26.77 -2.25 -1.50
N CYS A 264 27.24 -1.92 -0.29
CA CYS A 264 26.44 -1.20 0.71
C CYS A 264 26.03 0.20 0.23
N TYR A 265 26.97 0.93 -0.39
CA TYR A 265 26.67 2.24 -0.99
C TYR A 265 25.70 2.15 -2.16
N THR A 266 25.81 1.11 -2.98
CA THR A 266 24.88 0.86 -4.10
C THR A 266 23.49 0.51 -3.59
N GLU A 267 23.39 -0.40 -2.63
CA GLU A 267 22.11 -0.82 -2.02
C GLU A 267 21.45 0.37 -1.30
N TYR A 268 22.25 1.19 -0.59
CA TYR A 268 21.80 2.48 -0.05
C TYR A 268 21.18 3.38 -1.13
N ALA A 269 21.89 3.61 -2.23
CA ALA A 269 21.43 4.52 -3.28
C ALA A 269 20.13 4.02 -3.94
N ILE A 270 20.02 2.71 -4.15
CA ILE A 270 18.84 2.08 -4.75
C ILE A 270 17.65 2.11 -3.79
N GLU A 271 17.82 1.74 -2.53
CA GLU A 271 16.69 1.63 -1.58
C GLU A 271 16.18 3.00 -1.10
N THR A 272 17.06 4.02 -1.04
CA THR A 272 16.69 5.38 -0.60
C THR A 272 16.37 6.35 -1.74
N GLY A 273 16.74 6.01 -2.97
CA GLY A 273 16.68 6.95 -4.09
C GLY A 273 17.68 8.10 -3.97
N ASN A 274 18.69 8.01 -3.11
CA ASN A 274 19.71 9.03 -2.94
C ASN A 274 21.05 8.65 -3.63
N LYS A 275 21.40 9.36 -4.70
CA LYS A 275 22.65 9.15 -5.47
C LYS A 275 23.93 9.39 -4.65
N GLU A 276 23.85 10.03 -3.49
CA GLU A 276 25.01 10.23 -2.61
C GLU A 276 25.71 8.92 -2.25
N GLY A 277 24.99 7.79 -2.19
CA GLY A 277 25.60 6.47 -2.07
C GLY A 277 26.62 6.20 -3.17
N CYS A 278 26.22 6.37 -4.44
CA CYS A 278 27.15 6.20 -5.57
C CYS A 278 28.31 7.21 -5.55
N TYR A 279 28.08 8.44 -5.06
CA TYR A 279 29.15 9.42 -4.90
C TYR A 279 30.14 9.07 -3.76
N ALA A 280 29.71 8.31 -2.76
CA ALA A 280 30.55 7.85 -1.66
C ALA A 280 31.50 6.70 -2.06
N ILE A 281 31.29 6.06 -3.21
CA ILE A 281 32.22 5.09 -3.78
C ILE A 281 33.50 5.81 -4.25
N ASP A 282 34.65 5.31 -3.80
CA ASP A 282 35.97 5.89 -4.10
C ASP A 282 36.17 6.06 -5.62
N THR A 283 36.75 7.19 -6.04
CA THR A 283 37.00 7.48 -7.46
C THR A 283 37.98 6.50 -8.12
N LEU A 284 38.83 5.83 -7.34
CA LEU A 284 39.72 4.76 -7.79
C LEU A 284 38.96 3.45 -8.07
N ALA A 285 37.75 3.29 -7.53
CA ALA A 285 36.85 2.18 -7.76
C ALA A 285 35.86 2.48 -8.89
N SER A 286 36.37 3.02 -10.01
CA SER A 286 35.55 3.57 -11.09
C SER A 286 34.52 2.58 -11.65
N ALA A 287 34.88 1.29 -11.77
CA ALA A 287 33.95 0.26 -12.24
C ALA A 287 32.73 0.11 -11.32
N SER A 288 32.95 -0.05 -10.01
CA SER A 288 31.86 -0.17 -9.04
C SER A 288 31.02 1.09 -8.92
N ARG A 289 31.65 2.26 -9.05
CA ARG A 289 30.93 3.53 -9.07
C ARG A 289 30.05 3.70 -10.31
N GLU A 290 30.56 3.31 -11.48
CA GLU A 290 29.80 3.33 -12.73
C GLU A 290 28.64 2.32 -12.69
N ASP A 291 28.87 1.13 -12.14
CA ASP A 291 27.82 0.13 -11.93
C ASP A 291 26.74 0.65 -10.98
N CYS A 292 27.11 1.33 -9.88
CA CYS A 292 26.14 1.96 -8.98
C CYS A 292 25.23 2.96 -9.70
N PHE A 293 25.80 3.90 -10.48
CA PHE A 293 24.99 4.89 -11.20
C PHE A 293 24.10 4.26 -12.26
N LYS A 294 24.58 3.21 -12.93
CA LYS A 294 23.80 2.45 -13.90
C LYS A 294 22.62 1.74 -13.22
N ASP A 295 22.86 1.05 -12.10
CA ASP A 295 21.82 0.33 -11.37
C ASP A 295 20.81 1.29 -10.74
N TYR A 296 21.27 2.43 -10.22
CA TYR A 296 20.41 3.53 -9.77
C TYR A 296 19.53 4.06 -10.92
N ALA A 297 20.13 4.31 -12.08
CA ALA A 297 19.40 4.81 -13.25
C ALA A 297 18.29 3.84 -13.66
N TYR A 298 18.55 2.53 -13.59
CA TYR A 298 17.56 1.48 -13.88
C TYR A 298 16.46 1.37 -12.82
N ALA A 299 16.80 1.57 -11.55
CA ALA A 299 15.82 1.48 -10.47
C ALA A 299 14.80 2.64 -10.48
N TYR A 300 15.19 3.80 -11.00
CA TYR A 300 14.42 5.05 -10.94
C TYR A 300 14.08 5.66 -12.31
N ASP A 301 14.32 4.93 -13.40
CA ASP A 301 14.19 5.41 -14.79
C ASP A 301 14.90 6.77 -15.05
N ASP A 302 16.00 7.01 -14.33
CA ASP A 302 16.66 8.31 -14.30
C ASP A 302 17.80 8.40 -15.32
N LEU A 303 17.45 8.83 -16.53
CA LEU A 303 18.39 9.08 -17.63
C LEU A 303 19.55 10.01 -17.24
N SER A 304 19.33 10.95 -16.32
CA SER A 304 20.38 11.87 -15.90
C SER A 304 21.51 11.18 -15.13
N SER A 305 21.22 10.08 -14.44
CA SER A 305 22.22 9.28 -13.72
C SER A 305 23.22 8.59 -14.65
N CYS A 306 22.81 8.24 -15.87
CA CYS A 306 23.76 7.73 -16.87
C CYS A 306 24.86 8.75 -17.21
N ASN A 307 24.61 10.07 -17.04
CA ASN A 307 25.62 11.11 -17.30
C ASN A 307 26.83 11.00 -16.38
N GLU A 308 26.65 10.44 -15.18
CA GLU A 308 27.69 10.29 -14.15
C GLU A 308 28.66 9.13 -14.44
N ILE A 309 28.32 8.24 -15.37
CA ILE A 309 29.15 7.10 -15.78
C ILE A 309 30.32 7.61 -16.62
N GLY A 310 31.57 7.45 -16.16
CA GLY A 310 32.76 7.99 -16.81
C GLY A 310 33.08 7.32 -18.16
N THR A 311 32.97 6.00 -18.22
CA THR A 311 33.24 5.20 -19.42
C THR A 311 32.13 5.38 -20.46
N GLU A 312 32.45 5.99 -21.60
CA GLU A 312 31.48 6.27 -22.66
C GLU A 312 30.70 5.01 -23.08
N TYR A 313 31.38 3.88 -23.30
CA TYR A 313 30.72 2.63 -23.70
C TYR A 313 29.65 2.17 -22.67
N VAL A 314 29.97 2.21 -21.38
CA VAL A 314 29.02 1.82 -20.31
C VAL A 314 27.87 2.83 -20.22
N ARG A 315 28.16 4.12 -20.40
CA ARG A 315 27.15 5.19 -20.48
C ARG A 315 26.16 4.96 -21.62
N GLN A 316 26.66 4.59 -22.80
CA GLN A 316 25.81 4.26 -23.96
C GLN A 316 24.90 3.06 -23.69
N ILE A 317 25.40 2.02 -22.99
CA ILE A 317 24.57 0.88 -22.57
C ILE A 317 23.46 1.34 -21.62
N CYS A 318 23.79 2.20 -20.65
CA CYS A 318 22.82 2.76 -19.70
C CYS A 318 21.68 3.49 -20.42
N TYR A 319 22.00 4.42 -21.33
CA TYR A 319 20.99 5.10 -22.14
C TYR A 319 20.19 4.15 -23.01
N SER A 320 20.85 3.18 -23.65
CA SER A 320 20.19 2.21 -24.51
C SER A 320 19.13 1.42 -23.79
N ALA A 321 19.42 0.98 -22.56
CA ALA A 321 18.47 0.23 -21.76
C ALA A 321 17.27 1.13 -21.44
N LEU A 322 17.49 2.29 -20.83
CA LEU A 322 16.41 3.17 -20.37
C LEU A 322 15.55 3.74 -21.49
N ILE A 323 16.16 4.25 -22.58
CA ILE A 323 15.40 4.86 -23.68
C ILE A 323 14.49 3.84 -24.34
N PHE A 324 15.00 2.64 -24.67
CA PHE A 324 14.25 1.65 -25.44
C PHE A 324 13.37 0.73 -24.58
N SER A 325 13.46 0.78 -23.25
CA SER A 325 12.55 0.07 -22.35
C SER A 325 11.51 0.98 -21.70
N ALA A 326 11.58 2.30 -21.91
CA ALA A 326 10.67 3.25 -21.29
C ALA A 326 9.23 3.07 -21.80
N GLU A 327 8.27 3.00 -20.88
CA GLU A 327 6.84 3.06 -21.21
C GLU A 327 6.39 4.51 -21.49
N ALA A 328 7.11 5.48 -20.92
CA ALA A 328 6.91 6.90 -21.14
C ALA A 328 8.27 7.61 -21.10
N LEU A 329 8.44 8.59 -21.99
CA LEU A 329 9.57 9.51 -21.97
C LEU A 329 9.04 10.93 -21.96
N THR A 330 9.85 11.85 -21.44
CA THR A 330 9.56 13.28 -21.44
C THR A 330 10.65 14.06 -22.17
N MET A 331 10.26 15.23 -22.67
CA MET A 331 11.22 16.16 -23.28
C MET A 331 12.30 16.61 -22.30
N SER A 332 12.01 16.66 -21.00
CA SER A 332 13.00 17.03 -19.97
C SER A 332 14.08 15.97 -19.84
N GLU A 333 13.69 14.69 -19.83
CA GLU A 333 14.62 13.56 -19.74
C GLU A 333 15.53 13.50 -20.97
N CYS A 334 14.98 13.58 -22.19
CA CYS A 334 15.81 13.62 -23.39
C CYS A 334 16.75 14.82 -23.43
N ASN A 335 16.35 15.97 -22.86
CA ASN A 335 17.23 17.12 -22.74
C ASN A 335 18.42 16.89 -21.81
N SER A 336 18.27 16.03 -20.81
CA SER A 336 19.32 15.70 -19.83
C SER A 336 20.42 14.80 -20.39
N VAL A 337 20.19 14.11 -21.52
CA VAL A 337 21.17 13.21 -22.15
C VAL A 337 22.34 14.02 -22.71
N VAL A 338 23.56 13.77 -22.20
CA VAL A 338 24.75 14.55 -22.59
C VAL A 338 25.40 14.11 -23.91
N LEU A 339 25.17 12.87 -24.35
CA LEU A 339 25.73 12.36 -25.61
C LEU A 339 24.79 12.71 -26.78
N PRO A 340 25.21 13.54 -27.77
CA PRO A 340 24.32 14.02 -28.82
C PRO A 340 23.62 12.90 -29.61
N GLU A 341 24.35 11.83 -29.96
CA GLU A 341 23.76 10.69 -30.68
C GLU A 341 22.64 10.00 -29.87
N TRP A 342 22.80 9.87 -28.56
CA TRP A 342 21.79 9.27 -27.69
C TRP A 342 20.65 10.22 -27.38
N LYS A 343 20.91 11.53 -27.35
CA LYS A 343 19.87 12.56 -27.24
C LYS A 343 18.95 12.54 -28.45
N ASP A 344 19.51 12.42 -29.65
CA ASP A 344 18.75 12.24 -30.90
C ASP A 344 17.90 10.96 -30.86
N LYS A 345 18.46 9.83 -30.42
CA LYS A 345 17.72 8.57 -30.24
C LYS A 345 16.59 8.69 -29.21
N CYS A 346 16.82 9.40 -28.11
CA CYS A 346 15.80 9.66 -27.10
C CYS A 346 14.61 10.43 -27.70
N TYR A 347 14.88 11.49 -28.47
CA TYR A 347 13.82 12.25 -29.14
C TYR A 347 13.08 11.45 -30.20
N GLN A 348 13.79 10.57 -30.91
CA GLN A 348 13.16 9.65 -31.85
C GLN A 348 12.19 8.70 -31.14
N GLU A 349 12.61 8.11 -30.02
CA GLU A 349 11.77 7.20 -29.23
C GLU A 349 10.58 7.93 -28.59
N LEU A 350 10.81 9.14 -28.06
CA LEU A 350 9.74 10.01 -27.56
C LEU A 350 8.71 10.34 -28.66
N ALA A 351 9.16 10.61 -29.89
CA ALA A 351 8.26 10.84 -31.02
C ALA A 351 7.36 9.63 -31.27
N TYR A 352 7.94 8.43 -31.22
CA TYR A 352 7.23 7.17 -31.40
C TYR A 352 6.21 6.90 -30.28
N LEU A 353 6.61 7.01 -29.01
CA LEU A 353 5.74 6.75 -27.86
C LEU A 353 4.54 7.71 -27.80
N GLU A 354 4.74 8.97 -28.17
CA GLU A 354 3.72 10.02 -28.13
C GLU A 354 2.94 10.18 -29.46
N ASP A 355 3.24 9.36 -30.47
CA ASP A 355 2.71 9.46 -31.83
C ASP A 355 2.74 10.91 -32.38
N SER A 356 3.90 11.57 -32.27
CA SER A 356 4.02 12.99 -32.56
C SER A 356 5.32 13.38 -33.28
N GLU A 357 5.20 13.70 -34.58
CA GLU A 357 6.30 14.17 -35.42
C GLU A 357 7.01 15.44 -34.89
N LYS A 358 6.34 16.20 -34.00
CA LYS A 358 6.89 17.45 -33.46
C LYS A 358 8.23 17.22 -32.74
N TYR A 359 8.40 16.05 -32.13
CA TYR A 359 9.62 15.72 -31.39
C TYR A 359 10.81 15.44 -32.33
N CYS A 360 10.58 15.02 -33.58
CA CYS A 360 11.63 14.86 -34.58
C CYS A 360 12.35 16.19 -34.90
N ASN A 361 11.74 17.34 -34.62
CA ASN A 361 12.37 18.64 -34.84
C ASN A 361 13.50 18.96 -33.85
N TYR A 362 13.56 18.27 -32.72
CA TYR A 362 14.62 18.41 -31.72
C TYR A 362 15.86 17.54 -32.02
N ILE A 363 15.79 16.69 -33.04
CA ILE A 363 16.90 15.85 -33.48
C ILE A 363 17.87 16.69 -34.32
N GLU A 364 19.15 16.70 -33.93
CA GLU A 364 20.20 17.46 -34.62
C GLU A 364 20.81 16.68 -35.80
N GLY A 365 20.98 15.37 -35.64
CA GLY A 365 21.51 14.49 -36.68
C GLY A 365 20.55 14.31 -37.85
N GLU A 366 20.94 14.80 -39.03
CA GLU A 366 20.11 14.79 -40.25
C GLU A 366 19.59 13.38 -40.62
N ALA A 367 20.44 12.36 -40.51
CA ALA A 367 20.05 10.97 -40.79
C ALA A 367 18.98 10.46 -39.81
N THR A 368 19.18 10.65 -38.50
CA THR A 368 18.22 10.25 -37.46
C THR A 368 16.91 11.03 -37.57
N LYS A 369 17.00 12.34 -37.86
CA LYS A 369 15.82 13.20 -38.05
C LYS A 369 14.98 12.75 -39.24
N THR A 370 15.63 12.45 -40.37
CA THR A 370 14.95 11.95 -41.56
C THR A 370 14.25 10.63 -41.26
N ASN A 371 14.92 9.70 -40.59
CA ASN A 371 14.31 8.43 -40.18
C ASN A 371 13.13 8.62 -39.23
N CYS A 372 13.20 9.60 -38.32
CA CYS A 372 12.11 9.92 -37.41
C CYS A 372 10.86 10.42 -38.16
N LEU A 373 11.03 11.35 -39.10
CA LEU A 373 9.92 11.90 -39.89
C LEU A 373 9.24 10.83 -40.76
N LEU A 374 10.03 9.91 -41.34
CA LEU A 374 9.52 8.80 -42.15
C LEU A 374 8.62 7.82 -41.39
N MET A 375 8.61 7.83 -40.05
CA MET A 375 7.71 6.97 -39.26
C MET A 375 6.26 7.48 -39.26
N PHE A 376 6.02 8.72 -39.69
CA PHE A 376 4.71 9.40 -39.66
C PHE A 376 4.12 9.63 -41.06
N GLU A 377 4.79 9.18 -42.12
CA GLU A 377 4.29 9.18 -43.51
C GLU A 377 3.58 7.86 -43.85
#